data_AF-A0A1Q5UQ82-F1
#
_entry.id   AF-A0A1Q5UQ82-F1
#
_cell.length_a   1.000
_cell.length_b   1.000
_cell.length_c   1.000
_cell.angle_alpha   90.00
_cell.angle_beta   90.00
_cell.angle_gamma   90.00
#
_symmetry.space_group_name_H-M   'P 1'
#
loop_
_entity.id
_entity.type
_entity.pdbx_description
1 polymer ?
#
loop_
_entity_poly.entity_id
_entity_poly.type
_entity_poly.pdbx_seq_one_letter_code
_entity_poly.pdbx_strand_id
1 'polypeptide(L)'
;MSELSALRAYHIDNGLPDTIFDLHAKHFRRMVDGARRLQPPRRKRIRNPISRASIITLSSNISHLPTQPRRLSEAQKNDLNLAVAARVAFAGFLRVGEFTYSAADLRNTQVFTATKLTRGDIRLSPTMDHVLLTLKRSKTDRNHEGVNIVLAATNDAACPVEGLSKLFLHDSQPTTAPLFTLSSALSPHPPSNVRLSLSSTAPGKIPRDLRVTASGKGQHNTPTTQA
;
A
#
# COMPACT_ATOMS: atom_id res chain seq x y z
N MET A 1 3.72 3.08 -24.23
CA MET A 1 4.42 1.80 -24.50
C MET A 1 3.41 0.69 -24.70
N SER A 2 2.39 0.52 -23.84
CA SER A 2 1.35 -0.51 -24.06
C SER A 2 0.48 -0.25 -25.30
N GLU A 3 0.23 1.01 -25.68
CA GLU A 3 -0.62 1.35 -26.84
C GLU A 3 0.00 0.91 -28.18
N LEU A 4 1.33 1.06 -28.34
CA LEU A 4 2.03 0.59 -29.54
C LEU A 4 2.09 -0.93 -29.61
N SER A 5 2.25 -1.59 -28.45
CA SER A 5 2.18 -3.05 -28.34
C SER A 5 0.79 -3.57 -28.68
N ALA A 6 -0.27 -2.88 -28.23
CA ALA A 6 -1.66 -3.22 -28.53
C ALA A 6 -1.97 -3.03 -30.03
N LEU A 7 -1.48 -1.95 -30.65
CA LEU A 7 -1.65 -1.73 -32.08
C LEU A 7 -0.93 -2.79 -32.93
N ARG A 8 0.27 -3.21 -32.51
CA ARG A 8 0.98 -4.32 -33.15
C ARG A 8 0.23 -5.64 -32.99
N ALA A 9 -0.26 -5.93 -31.78
CA ALA A 9 -1.06 -7.13 -31.53
C ALA A 9 -2.33 -7.16 -32.41
N TYR A 10 -3.03 -6.04 -32.51
CA TYR A 10 -4.17 -5.89 -33.41
C TYR A 10 -3.82 -6.20 -34.87
N HIS A 11 -2.67 -5.72 -35.37
CA HIS A 11 -2.21 -6.05 -36.72
C HIS A 11 -2.00 -7.56 -36.89
N ILE A 12 -1.31 -8.19 -35.94
CA ILE A 12 -1.07 -9.64 -35.95
C ILE A 12 -2.40 -10.42 -35.93
N ASP A 13 -3.31 -10.05 -35.04
CA ASP A 13 -4.60 -10.74 -34.85
C ASP A 13 -5.50 -10.62 -36.09
N ASN A 14 -5.34 -9.56 -36.91
CA ASN A 14 -6.10 -9.35 -38.14
C ASN A 14 -5.31 -9.73 -39.40
N GLY A 15 -4.15 -10.39 -39.28
CA GLY A 15 -3.32 -10.80 -40.41
C GLY A 15 -2.75 -9.63 -41.23
N LEU A 16 -2.67 -8.42 -40.63
CA LEU A 16 -2.07 -7.25 -41.26
C LEU A 16 -0.55 -7.30 -41.12
N PRO A 17 0.21 -6.72 -42.08
CA PRO A 17 1.66 -6.63 -41.98
C PRO A 17 2.09 -5.90 -40.71
N ASP A 18 2.98 -6.52 -39.93
CA ASP A 18 3.58 -5.93 -38.73
C ASP A 18 4.95 -5.30 -38.99
N THR A 19 5.44 -5.38 -40.25
CA THR A 19 6.72 -4.82 -40.69
C THR A 19 6.82 -3.30 -40.52
N ILE A 20 5.68 -2.61 -40.42
CA ILE A 20 5.63 -1.17 -40.12
C ILE A 20 6.12 -0.85 -38.70
N PHE A 21 6.10 -1.82 -37.78
CA PHE A 21 6.59 -1.69 -36.40
C PHE A 21 8.07 -2.06 -36.26
N ASP A 22 8.73 -2.52 -37.33
CA ASP A 22 10.13 -2.89 -37.28
C ASP A 22 11.04 -1.67 -37.11
N LEU A 23 12.19 -1.91 -36.47
CA LEU A 23 13.19 -0.87 -36.14
C LEU A 23 13.68 -0.07 -37.36
N HIS A 24 13.56 -0.65 -38.56
CA HIS A 24 13.99 -0.04 -39.83
C HIS A 24 12.95 0.89 -40.47
N ALA A 25 11.70 0.89 -40.00
CA ALA A 25 10.64 1.78 -40.48
C ALA A 25 10.83 3.21 -39.92
N LYS A 26 11.75 3.97 -40.54
CA LYS A 26 12.09 5.35 -40.14
C LYS A 26 10.85 6.27 -40.07
N HIS A 27 9.87 6.05 -40.94
CA HIS A 27 8.64 6.84 -40.96
C HIS A 27 7.79 6.63 -39.71
N PHE A 28 7.56 5.37 -39.31
CA PHE A 28 6.78 5.05 -38.13
C PHE A 28 7.44 5.59 -36.86
N ARG A 29 8.77 5.46 -36.77
CA ARG A 29 9.55 6.02 -35.67
C ARG A 29 9.45 7.54 -35.58
N ARG A 30 9.51 8.26 -36.71
CA ARG A 30 9.28 9.71 -36.76
C ARG A 30 7.88 10.11 -36.28
N MET A 31 6.85 9.35 -36.64
CA MET A 31 5.48 9.61 -36.16
C MET A 31 5.36 9.39 -34.65
N VAL A 32 5.90 8.28 -34.12
CA VAL A 32 5.93 8.00 -32.68
C VAL A 32 6.70 9.08 -31.93
N ASP A 33 7.85 9.51 -32.44
CA ASP A 33 8.66 10.57 -31.84
C ASP A 33 7.95 11.93 -31.89
N GLY A 34 7.26 12.24 -33.00
CA GLY A 34 6.40 13.42 -33.11
C GLY A 34 5.27 13.41 -32.08
N ALA A 35 4.54 12.29 -31.95
CA ALA A 35 3.50 12.12 -30.95
C ALA A 35 4.04 12.26 -29.52
N ARG A 36 5.22 11.71 -29.22
CA ARG A 36 5.89 11.88 -27.91
C ARG A 36 6.32 13.32 -27.63
N ARG A 37 6.63 14.12 -28.65
CA ARG A 37 6.95 15.55 -28.47
C ARG A 37 5.70 16.36 -28.16
N LEU A 38 4.59 16.06 -28.82
CA LEU A 38 3.29 16.71 -28.56
C LEU A 38 2.69 16.30 -27.21
N GLN A 39 2.93 15.05 -26.80
CA GLN A 39 2.50 14.49 -25.52
C GLN A 39 3.71 13.97 -24.75
N PRO A 40 4.51 14.85 -24.13
CA PRO A 40 5.67 14.42 -23.37
C PRO A 40 5.22 13.43 -22.29
N PRO A 41 5.87 12.26 -22.18
CA PRO A 41 5.51 11.28 -21.17
C PRO A 41 5.56 11.95 -19.81
N ARG A 42 4.45 11.92 -19.06
CA ARG A 42 4.40 12.43 -17.68
C ARG A 42 5.62 11.89 -16.95
N ARG A 43 6.40 12.77 -16.31
CA ARG A 43 7.58 12.38 -15.53
C ARG A 43 7.18 11.21 -14.65
N LYS A 44 7.70 10.02 -14.95
CA LYS A 44 7.42 8.84 -14.13
C LYS A 44 7.98 9.18 -12.75
N ARG A 45 7.10 9.32 -11.76
CA ARG A 45 7.52 9.44 -10.37
C ARG A 45 8.40 8.24 -10.07
N ILE A 46 9.68 8.49 -9.83
CA ILE A 46 10.62 7.47 -9.36
C ILE A 46 10.09 7.04 -8.01
N ARG A 47 9.79 5.75 -7.86
CA ARG A 47 9.41 5.19 -6.58
C ARG A 47 10.70 4.78 -5.89
N ASN A 48 11.04 5.47 -4.81
CA ASN A 48 12.17 5.06 -4.00
C ASN A 48 11.80 3.75 -3.26
N PRO A 49 12.77 2.83 -3.08
CA PRO A 49 12.56 1.66 -2.23
C PRO A 49 12.12 2.08 -0.84
N ILE A 50 11.23 1.31 -0.22
CA ILE A 50 10.92 1.49 1.19
C ILE A 50 12.19 1.11 1.97
N SER A 51 12.78 2.09 2.64
CA SER A 51 14.00 1.91 3.42
C SER A 51 13.69 1.88 4.91
N ARG A 52 14.54 1.22 5.70
CA ARG A 52 14.45 1.23 7.16
C ARG A 52 14.45 2.67 7.73
N ALA A 53 15.24 3.57 7.15
CA ALA A 53 15.25 4.98 7.53
C ALA A 53 13.86 5.63 7.37
N SER A 54 13.16 5.34 6.27
CA SER A 54 11.80 5.84 6.06
C SER A 54 10.80 5.31 7.10
N ILE A 55 10.94 4.05 7.53
CA ILE A 55 10.12 3.46 8.59
C ILE A 55 10.39 4.13 9.94
N ILE A 56 11.66 4.40 10.26
CA ILE A 56 12.04 5.14 11.48
C ILE A 56 11.44 6.55 11.45
N THR A 57 11.52 7.25 10.33
CA THR A 57 10.92 8.60 10.18
C THR A 57 9.41 8.58 10.36
N LEU A 58 8.69 7.61 9.79
CA LEU A 58 7.24 7.46 10.01
C LEU A 58 6.90 7.17 11.47
N SER A 59 7.82 6.54 12.19
CA SER A 59 7.64 6.06 13.54
C SER A 59 7.93 7.10 14.62
N SER A 60 8.57 8.23 14.28
CA SER A 60 8.97 9.25 15.25
C SER A 60 7.80 9.80 16.07
N ASN A 61 6.63 9.93 15.44
CA ASN A 61 5.45 10.52 16.06
C ASN A 61 4.84 9.63 17.16
N ILE A 62 5.20 8.35 17.19
CA ILE A 62 4.59 7.32 18.05
C ILE A 62 5.57 6.86 19.13
N SER A 63 6.86 7.15 18.97
CA SER A 63 7.88 6.88 19.99
C SER A 63 7.54 7.52 21.34
N HIS A 64 6.84 8.65 21.34
CA HIS A 64 6.42 9.36 22.55
C HIS A 64 5.14 8.83 23.21
N LEU A 65 4.47 7.82 22.62
CA LEU A 65 3.28 7.26 23.26
C LEU A 65 3.65 6.58 24.58
N PRO A 66 2.86 6.83 25.64
CA PRO A 66 3.15 6.29 26.97
C PRO A 66 3.03 4.76 26.96
N THR A 67 3.84 4.09 27.76
CA THR A 67 3.81 2.62 27.95
C THR A 67 2.60 2.16 28.77
N GLN A 68 1.74 3.07 29.23
CA GLN A 68 0.54 2.76 30.00
C GLN A 68 -0.72 2.93 29.15
N PRO A 69 -1.79 2.16 29.43
CA PRO A 69 -3.05 2.31 28.72
C PRO A 69 -3.58 3.74 28.86
N ARG A 70 -3.71 4.43 27.73
CA ARG A 70 -4.29 5.77 27.66
C ARG A 70 -5.24 5.82 26.49
N ARG A 71 -6.37 6.52 26.67
CA ARG A 71 -7.28 6.85 25.57
C ARG A 71 -6.57 7.77 24.58
N LEU A 72 -6.36 7.26 23.37
CA LEU A 72 -5.82 8.02 22.25
C LEU A 72 -6.95 8.71 21.48
N SER A 73 -6.66 9.88 20.91
CA SER A 73 -7.56 10.49 19.92
C SER A 73 -7.60 9.66 18.64
N GLU A 74 -8.64 9.81 17.82
CA GLU A 74 -8.76 9.08 16.55
C GLU A 74 -7.59 9.34 15.60
N ALA A 75 -7.08 10.57 15.55
CA ALA A 75 -5.89 10.90 14.77
C ALA A 75 -4.65 10.12 15.27
N GLN A 76 -4.45 10.06 16.59
CA GLN A 76 -3.34 9.32 17.19
C GLN A 76 -3.46 7.81 16.96
N LYS A 77 -4.68 7.25 17.00
CA LYS A 77 -4.92 5.85 16.66
C LYS A 77 -4.60 5.57 15.20
N ASN A 78 -4.97 6.47 14.29
CA ASN A 78 -4.66 6.34 12.86
C ASN A 78 -3.15 6.39 12.61
N ASP A 79 -2.45 7.33 13.25
CA ASP A 79 -0.99 7.41 13.17
C ASP A 79 -0.34 6.12 13.70
N LEU A 80 -0.77 5.65 14.87
CA LEU A 80 -0.32 4.39 15.46
C LEU A 80 -0.55 3.20 14.52
N ASN A 81 -1.77 3.03 14.02
CA ASN A 81 -2.11 1.97 13.07
C ASN A 81 -1.24 2.04 11.81
N LEU A 82 -1.06 3.23 11.24
CA LEU A 82 -0.30 3.42 10.01
C LEU A 82 1.18 3.07 10.18
N ALA A 83 1.82 3.55 11.25
CA ALA A 83 3.23 3.26 11.45
C ALA A 83 3.47 1.79 11.83
N VAL A 84 2.62 1.20 12.68
CA VAL A 84 2.74 -0.21 13.04
C VAL A 84 2.52 -1.09 11.80
N ALA A 85 1.53 -0.76 10.96
CA ALA A 85 1.34 -1.44 9.67
C ALA A 85 2.58 -1.34 8.78
N ALA A 86 3.21 -0.16 8.70
CA ALA A 86 4.43 0.02 7.92
C ALA A 86 5.61 -0.80 8.47
N ARG A 87 5.78 -0.86 9.82
CA ARG A 87 6.82 -1.68 10.47
C ARG A 87 6.61 -3.17 10.20
N VAL A 88 5.39 -3.67 10.40
CA VAL A 88 5.03 -5.07 10.18
C VAL A 88 5.18 -5.45 8.71
N ALA A 89 4.70 -4.62 7.80
CA ALA A 89 4.83 -4.87 6.37
C ALA A 89 6.30 -4.87 5.92
N PHE A 90 7.12 -3.97 6.45
CA PHE A 90 8.55 -3.92 6.16
C PHE A 90 9.29 -5.14 6.72
N ALA A 91 9.09 -5.48 7.99
CA ALA A 91 9.76 -6.60 8.64
C ALA A 91 9.31 -7.96 8.11
N GLY A 92 8.03 -8.10 7.77
CA GLY A 92 7.44 -9.33 7.23
C GLY A 92 7.46 -9.42 5.70
N PHE A 93 8.04 -8.43 5.00
CA PHE A 93 8.03 -8.32 3.54
C PHE A 93 6.64 -8.46 2.91
N LEU A 94 5.61 -7.94 3.59
CA LEU A 94 4.23 -8.09 3.18
C LEU A 94 3.91 -7.20 1.99
N ARG A 95 3.11 -7.74 1.07
CA ARG A 95 2.51 -6.94 -0.01
C ARG A 95 1.35 -6.14 0.55
N VAL A 96 1.09 -4.97 -0.04
CA VAL A 96 -0.02 -4.09 0.38
C VAL A 96 -1.35 -4.86 0.47
N GLY A 97 -1.66 -5.73 -0.50
CA GLY A 97 -2.90 -6.50 -0.51
C GLY A 97 -3.05 -7.57 0.59
N GLU A 98 -1.97 -7.90 1.30
CA GLU A 98 -1.95 -8.95 2.34
C GLU A 98 -2.37 -8.39 3.72
N PHE A 99 -2.11 -7.11 3.99
CA PHE A 99 -2.46 -6.46 5.26
C PHE A 99 -3.47 -5.31 5.11
N THR A 100 -3.97 -5.05 3.90
CA THR A 100 -5.06 -4.08 3.65
C THR A 100 -6.36 -4.77 3.24
N TYR A 101 -7.46 -4.07 3.45
CA TYR A 101 -8.81 -4.52 3.10
C TYR A 101 -9.67 -3.36 2.60
N SER A 102 -10.77 -3.68 1.94
CA SER A 102 -11.79 -2.73 1.50
C SER A 102 -12.99 -2.75 2.44
N ALA A 103 -13.80 -1.68 2.45
CA ALA A 103 -15.05 -1.65 3.22
C ALA A 103 -16.04 -2.75 2.78
N ALA A 104 -15.96 -3.21 1.52
CA ALA A 104 -16.78 -4.32 1.05
C ALA A 104 -16.38 -5.66 1.69
N ASP A 105 -15.08 -5.85 1.98
CA ASP A 105 -14.57 -7.07 2.61
C ASP A 105 -15.16 -7.26 4.01
N LEU A 106 -15.46 -6.17 4.72
CA LEU A 106 -16.04 -6.20 6.07
C LEU A 106 -17.52 -6.64 6.11
N ARG A 107 -18.23 -6.64 4.97
CA ARG A 107 -19.65 -7.04 4.92
C ARG A 107 -19.85 -8.52 5.20
N ASN A 108 -18.85 -9.35 4.88
CA ASN A 108 -18.88 -10.79 5.15
C ASN A 108 -17.75 -11.15 6.12
N THR A 109 -18.06 -11.10 7.41
CA THR A 109 -17.08 -11.34 8.49
C THR A 109 -16.47 -12.75 8.43
N GLN A 110 -17.22 -13.75 7.98
CA GLN A 110 -16.70 -15.12 7.84
C GLN A 110 -15.63 -15.19 6.76
N VAL A 111 -15.89 -14.63 5.58
CA VAL A 111 -14.90 -14.56 4.50
C VAL A 111 -13.73 -13.67 4.90
N PHE A 112 -13.99 -12.55 5.58
CA PHE A 112 -12.95 -11.66 6.07
C PHE A 112 -11.99 -12.38 7.01
N THR A 113 -12.51 -13.02 8.06
CA THR A 113 -11.69 -13.73 9.04
C THR A 113 -10.94 -14.92 8.43
N ALA A 114 -11.47 -15.55 7.37
CA ALA A 114 -10.79 -16.64 6.66
C ALA A 114 -9.69 -16.16 5.68
N THR A 115 -9.77 -14.92 5.17
CA THR A 115 -8.93 -14.48 4.04
C THR A 115 -8.05 -13.26 4.33
N LYS A 116 -8.41 -12.45 5.32
CA LYS A 116 -7.74 -11.20 5.68
C LYS A 116 -7.03 -11.32 7.01
N LEU A 117 -6.07 -10.42 7.20
CA LEU A 117 -5.27 -10.36 8.39
C LEU A 117 -6.06 -9.74 9.56
N THR A 118 -6.20 -10.52 10.62
CA THR A 118 -6.95 -10.19 11.83
C THR A 118 -6.00 -10.08 13.02
N ARG A 119 -6.49 -9.54 14.13
CA ARG A 119 -5.71 -9.48 15.37
C ARG A 119 -5.38 -10.86 15.95
N GLY A 120 -6.24 -11.85 15.72
CA GLY A 120 -6.02 -13.24 16.11
C GLY A 120 -4.88 -13.94 15.36
N ASP A 121 -4.42 -13.35 14.25
CA ASP A 121 -3.30 -13.89 13.47
C ASP A 121 -1.93 -13.47 14.03
N ILE A 122 -1.92 -12.69 15.12
CA ILE A 122 -0.71 -12.23 15.81
C ILE A 122 -0.55 -12.97 17.12
N ARG A 123 0.64 -13.55 17.33
CA ARG A 123 1.04 -14.13 18.62
C ARG A 123 2.35 -13.51 19.07
N LEU A 124 2.29 -12.73 20.16
CA LEU A 124 3.47 -12.17 20.80
C LEU A 124 4.20 -13.28 21.57
N SER A 125 5.53 -13.34 21.45
CA SER A 125 6.35 -14.20 22.31
C SER A 125 6.26 -13.74 23.77
N PRO A 126 6.22 -14.65 24.77
CA PRO A 126 6.24 -14.28 26.18
C PRO A 126 7.44 -13.42 26.58
N THR A 127 8.59 -13.61 25.91
CA THR A 127 9.83 -12.87 26.15
C THR A 127 9.94 -11.59 25.32
N MET A 128 8.95 -11.29 24.46
CA MET A 128 8.90 -10.10 23.59
C MET A 128 10.10 -9.97 22.63
N ASP A 129 10.76 -11.09 22.32
CA ASP A 129 11.87 -11.17 21.36
C ASP A 129 11.42 -11.33 19.90
N HIS A 130 10.22 -11.87 19.68
CA HIS A 130 9.61 -12.01 18.37
C HIS A 130 8.08 -12.02 18.40
N VAL A 131 7.48 -11.90 17.23
CA VAL A 131 6.04 -12.10 16.98
C VAL A 131 5.85 -13.11 15.87
N LEU A 132 4.90 -14.03 16.06
CA LEU A 132 4.43 -14.89 14.98
C LEU A 132 3.23 -14.24 14.29
N LEU A 133 3.36 -13.99 13.00
CA LEU A 133 2.31 -13.49 12.11
C LEU A 133 1.81 -14.64 11.24
N THR A 134 0.53 -14.98 11.33
CA THR A 134 -0.09 -16.01 10.49
C THR A 134 -0.72 -15.35 9.25
N LEU A 135 -0.08 -15.50 8.09
CA LEU A 135 -0.62 -15.01 6.83
C LEU A 135 -1.47 -16.12 6.18
N LYS A 136 -2.80 -16.02 6.29
CA LYS A 136 -3.75 -17.03 5.80
C LYS A 136 -3.71 -17.26 4.29
N ARG A 137 -3.35 -16.23 3.52
CA ARG A 137 -3.29 -16.32 2.06
C ARG A 137 -2.16 -15.47 1.52
N SER A 138 -1.21 -16.11 0.85
CA SER A 138 -0.22 -15.42 0.02
C SER A 138 -0.59 -15.58 -1.44
N LYS A 139 -0.21 -14.61 -2.29
CA LYS A 139 -0.36 -14.73 -3.75
C LYS A 139 0.39 -15.95 -4.31
N THR A 140 1.46 -16.39 -3.64
CA THR A 140 2.26 -17.55 -4.04
C THR A 140 1.77 -18.85 -3.43
N ASP A 141 0.81 -18.80 -2.49
CA ASP A 141 0.26 -19.96 -1.82
C ASP A 141 -0.93 -20.51 -2.62
N ARG A 142 -0.63 -21.48 -3.48
CA ARG A 142 -1.60 -22.17 -4.33
C ARG A 142 -2.54 -23.07 -3.54
N ASN A 143 -2.10 -23.56 -2.38
CA ASN A 143 -2.84 -24.52 -1.57
C ASN A 143 -3.67 -23.86 -0.47
N HIS A 144 -3.49 -22.55 -0.25
CA HIS A 144 -4.18 -21.79 0.79
C HIS A 144 -3.93 -22.32 2.20
N GLU A 145 -2.74 -22.90 2.42
CA GLU A 145 -2.30 -23.42 3.71
C GLU A 145 -1.90 -22.28 4.67
N GLY A 146 -1.64 -21.09 4.13
CA GLY A 146 -1.10 -19.97 4.86
C GLY A 146 0.37 -20.16 5.22
N VAL A 147 0.98 -19.14 5.79
CA VAL A 147 2.38 -19.17 6.23
C VAL A 147 2.56 -18.42 7.54
N ASN A 148 3.40 -18.96 8.41
CA ASN A 148 3.83 -18.29 9.62
C ASN A 148 5.10 -17.49 9.35
N ILE A 149 5.04 -16.19 9.61
CA ILE A 149 6.14 -15.25 9.44
C ILE A 149 6.62 -14.84 10.83
N VAL A 150 7.90 -15.04 11.10
CA VAL A 150 8.51 -14.60 12.37
C VAL A 150 9.02 -13.17 12.19
N LEU A 151 8.49 -12.26 13.01
CA LEU A 151 8.93 -10.86 13.07
C LEU A 151 9.82 -10.69 14.30
N ALA A 152 11.14 -10.60 14.08
CA ALA A 152 12.10 -10.42 15.16
C ALA A 152 12.08 -9.00 15.73
N ALA A 153 12.34 -8.87 17.03
CA ALA A 153 12.57 -7.59 17.69
C ALA A 153 13.89 -6.99 17.21
N THR A 154 13.85 -5.70 16.84
CA THR A 154 15.05 -4.98 16.38
C THR A 154 15.53 -3.94 17.38
N ASN A 155 14.82 -3.75 18.50
CA ASN A 155 15.14 -2.83 19.60
C ASN A 155 15.41 -1.38 19.15
N ASP A 156 14.69 -0.94 18.11
CA ASP A 156 14.78 0.40 17.56
C ASP A 156 13.39 0.94 17.15
N ALA A 157 13.32 2.18 16.68
CA ALA A 157 12.05 2.83 16.32
C ALA A 157 11.26 2.15 15.17
N ALA A 158 11.87 1.25 14.40
CA ALA A 158 11.22 0.42 13.38
C ALA A 158 10.82 -0.98 13.92
N CYS A 159 11.01 -1.26 15.21
CA CYS A 159 10.71 -2.56 15.80
C CYS A 159 9.23 -2.93 15.64
N PRO A 160 8.92 -4.06 14.95
CA PRO A 160 7.54 -4.49 14.74
C PRO A 160 6.90 -5.01 16.03
N VAL A 161 7.69 -5.68 16.89
CA VAL A 161 7.22 -6.26 18.17
C VAL A 161 6.74 -5.17 19.12
N GLU A 162 7.57 -4.14 19.32
CA GLU A 162 7.22 -2.98 20.15
C GLU A 162 5.99 -2.24 19.58
N GLY A 163 5.93 -2.08 18.27
CA GLY A 163 4.79 -1.45 17.59
C GLY A 163 3.48 -2.20 17.82
N LEU A 164 3.47 -3.51 17.63
CA LEU A 164 2.30 -4.36 17.86
C LEU A 164 1.88 -4.38 19.33
N SER A 165 2.84 -4.44 20.25
CA SER A 165 2.58 -4.35 21.69
C SER A 165 1.85 -3.05 22.04
N LYS A 166 2.37 -1.89 21.57
CA LYS A 166 1.73 -0.58 21.77
C LYS A 166 0.35 -0.51 21.14
N LEU A 167 0.17 -1.04 19.92
CA LEU A 167 -1.13 -1.10 19.27
C LEU A 167 -2.13 -1.88 20.11
N PHE A 168 -1.74 -3.04 20.64
CA PHE A 168 -2.64 -3.91 21.41
C PHE A 168 -2.97 -3.33 22.79
N LEU A 169 -2.04 -2.58 23.37
CA LEU A 169 -2.23 -1.85 24.62
C LEU A 169 -3.23 -0.69 24.49
N HIS A 170 -3.15 0.09 23.41
CA HIS A 170 -3.93 1.32 23.25
C HIS A 170 -5.25 1.16 22.51
N ASP A 171 -5.40 0.07 21.76
CA ASP A 171 -6.56 -0.19 20.92
C ASP A 171 -7.03 -1.62 21.15
N SER A 172 -7.82 -1.83 22.21
CA SER A 172 -8.39 -3.13 22.51
C SER A 172 -9.57 -3.44 21.59
N GLN A 173 -9.37 -4.36 20.66
CA GLN A 173 -10.40 -4.85 19.74
C GLN A 173 -10.48 -6.39 19.79
N PRO A 174 -11.61 -6.98 19.38
CA PRO A 174 -11.75 -8.44 19.28
C PRO A 174 -10.68 -9.08 18.39
N THR A 175 -10.40 -10.36 18.61
CA THR A 175 -9.43 -11.12 17.79
C THR A 175 -9.85 -11.23 16.33
N THR A 176 -11.15 -11.18 16.04
CA THR A 176 -11.72 -11.21 14.69
C THR A 176 -11.65 -9.86 13.97
N ALA A 177 -11.31 -8.79 14.67
CA ALA A 177 -11.18 -7.47 14.09
C ALA A 177 -9.97 -7.41 13.13
N PRO A 178 -9.98 -6.49 12.14
CA PRO A 178 -8.81 -6.26 11.30
C PRO A 178 -7.58 -5.94 12.13
N LEU A 179 -6.40 -6.39 11.68
CA LEU A 179 -5.16 -6.10 12.40
C LEU A 179 -4.87 -4.59 12.48
N PHE A 180 -5.12 -3.87 11.38
CA PHE A 180 -4.92 -2.42 11.30
C PHE A 180 -6.20 -1.75 10.87
N THR A 181 -6.63 -0.72 11.58
CA THR A 181 -7.83 0.06 11.26
C THR A 181 -7.48 1.52 11.07
N LEU A 182 -7.95 2.11 9.97
CA LEU A 182 -7.88 3.56 9.75
C LEU A 182 -9.30 4.11 9.75
N SER A 183 -9.66 4.92 10.74
CA SER A 183 -10.97 5.56 10.81
C SER A 183 -11.06 6.66 9.74
N SER A 184 -11.96 6.49 8.77
CA SER A 184 -12.21 7.42 7.65
C SER A 184 -12.95 8.70 8.07
N ALA A 185 -12.58 9.34 9.19
CA ALA A 185 -13.13 10.65 9.55
C ALA A 185 -12.57 11.81 8.69
N LEU A 186 -11.68 11.52 7.74
CA LEU A 186 -11.11 12.48 6.80
C LEU A 186 -11.37 12.04 5.34
N SER A 187 -12.66 11.91 4.94
CA SER A 187 -13.20 12.16 3.58
C SER A 187 -14.46 11.31 3.31
N PRO A 188 -15.55 11.88 2.73
CA PRO A 188 -16.81 11.18 2.41
C PRO A 188 -16.74 10.24 1.20
N HIS A 189 -15.54 9.87 0.71
CA HIS A 189 -15.39 8.93 -0.39
C HIS A 189 -14.69 7.64 0.08
N PRO A 190 -15.18 6.45 -0.33
CA PRO A 190 -14.51 5.19 -0.01
C PRO A 190 -13.10 5.23 -0.61
N PRO A 191 -12.02 5.13 0.18
CA PRO A 191 -10.68 5.13 -0.37
C PRO A 191 -10.45 3.81 -1.11
N SER A 192 -10.66 3.82 -2.41
CA SER A 192 -10.09 2.81 -3.30
C SER A 192 -8.56 3.00 -3.26
N ASN A 193 -7.90 2.18 -2.44
CA ASN A 193 -6.47 2.09 -2.20
C ASN A 193 -5.86 3.24 -1.38
N VAL A 194 -5.59 2.98 -0.10
CA VAL A 194 -4.66 3.79 0.71
C VAL A 194 -3.27 3.66 0.09
N ARG A 195 -2.78 4.75 -0.48
CA ARG A 195 -1.48 4.80 -1.15
C ARG A 195 -0.52 5.63 -0.31
N LEU A 196 0.36 4.95 0.44
CA LEU A 196 1.50 5.58 1.11
C LEU A 196 2.43 6.16 0.04
N SER A 197 2.44 7.49 -0.12
CA SER A 197 3.49 8.17 -0.91
C SER A 197 4.44 8.89 0.05
N LEU A 198 5.57 8.25 0.32
CA LEU A 198 6.71 8.90 0.95
C LEU A 198 7.47 9.68 -0.12
N SER A 199 7.27 10.99 -0.17
CA SER A 199 8.14 11.87 -0.96
C SER A 199 9.43 12.12 -0.18
N SER A 200 10.52 11.51 -0.63
CA SER A 200 11.87 11.89 -0.19
C SER A 200 12.19 13.26 -0.78
N THR A 201 12.20 14.31 0.03
CA THR A 201 12.98 15.52 -0.28
C THR A 201 14.45 15.28 0.09
N ALA A 202 15.34 15.98 -0.61
CA ALA A 202 16.79 15.93 -0.47
C ALA A 202 17.29 15.94 1.01
N PRO A 203 18.47 15.38 1.30
CA PRO A 203 19.01 15.30 2.65
C PRO A 203 19.10 16.71 3.27
N GLY A 204 18.47 16.89 4.44
CA GLY A 204 18.56 18.13 5.22
C GLY A 204 17.26 18.94 5.42
N LYS A 205 16.09 18.48 4.93
CA LYS A 205 14.80 19.13 5.25
C LYS A 205 13.80 18.14 5.85
N ILE A 206 13.35 18.44 7.07
CA ILE A 206 12.27 17.74 7.78
C ILE A 206 10.98 17.87 6.95
N PRO A 207 10.32 16.77 6.53
CA PRO A 207 9.05 16.86 5.81
C PRO A 207 7.95 17.36 6.75
N ARG A 208 7.29 18.48 6.40
CA ARG A 208 6.11 18.98 7.12
C ARG A 208 4.78 18.42 6.60
N ASP A 209 4.77 17.70 5.48
CA ASP A 209 3.52 17.24 4.86
C ASP A 209 3.52 15.75 4.53
N LEU A 210 2.86 14.96 5.39
CA LEU A 210 2.41 13.61 5.05
C LEU A 210 1.09 13.73 4.27
N ARG A 211 1.15 13.76 2.93
CA ARG A 211 -0.07 13.84 2.11
C ARG A 211 -0.57 12.46 1.71
N VAL A 212 -1.66 12.03 2.34
CA VAL A 212 -2.52 10.97 1.79
C VAL A 212 -3.21 11.56 0.56
N THR A 213 -2.98 10.98 -0.63
CA THR A 213 -3.66 11.41 -1.86
C THR A 213 -4.51 10.28 -2.41
N ALA A 214 -5.81 10.54 -2.51
CA ALA A 214 -6.74 9.70 -3.26
C ALA A 214 -6.47 9.89 -4.76
N SER A 215 -6.27 8.79 -5.48
CA SER A 215 -6.06 8.82 -6.93
C SER A 215 -7.41 8.64 -7.63
N GLY A 216 -8.14 9.73 -7.86
CA GLY A 216 -9.33 9.72 -8.71
C GLY A 216 -8.96 9.50 -10.19
N LYS A 217 -9.56 8.49 -10.83
CA LYS A 217 -9.64 8.45 -12.30
C LYS A 217 -10.66 9.53 -12.70
N GLY A 218 -10.21 10.54 -13.44
CA GLY A 218 -11.08 11.57 -13.98
C GLY A 218 -12.12 10.95 -14.89
N GLN A 219 -13.40 11.16 -14.58
CA GLN A 219 -14.48 11.00 -15.54
C GLN A 219 -14.53 12.28 -16.38
N HIS A 220 -14.36 12.11 -17.69
CA HIS A 220 -14.58 13.15 -18.68
C HIS A 220 -16.10 13.34 -18.80
N ASN A 221 -16.62 14.48 -18.36
CA ASN A 221 -17.98 14.90 -18.69
C ASN A 221 -17.93 15.66 -20.02
N THR A 222 -18.53 15.09 -21.06
CA THR A 222 -18.91 15.79 -22.29
C THR A 222 -20.23 16.53 -22.05
N PRO A 223 -20.35 17.83 -22.39
CA PRO A 223 -21.63 18.53 -22.34
C PRO A 223 -22.48 18.17 -23.57
N THR A 224 -23.68 17.67 -23.31
CA THR A 224 -24.75 17.45 -24.27
C THR A 224 -25.38 18.79 -24.65
N THR A 225 -25.36 19.11 -25.94
CA THR A 225 -26.15 20.19 -26.54
C THR A 225 -27.63 19.82 -26.52
N GLN A 226 -28.48 20.67 -25.97
CA GLN A 226 -29.93 20.64 -26.19
C GLN A 226 -30.35 21.91 -26.95
N ALA A 227 -31.41 21.72 -27.73
CA ALA A 227 -31.92 22.54 -28.82
C ALA A 227 -32.44 23.93 -28.41
#